data_AF-A0A4Q3EI25-F1
#
_entry.id   AF-A0A4Q3EI25-F1
#
_cell.length_a   1.000
_cell.length_b   1.000
_cell.length_c   1.000
_cell.angle_alpha   90.00
_cell.angle_beta   90.00
_cell.angle_gamma   90.00
#
_symmetry.space_group_name_H-M   'P 1'
#
loop_
_entity.id
_entity.type
_entity.pdbx_description
1 polymer ?
#
loop_
_entity_poly.entity_id
_entity_poly.type
_entity_poly.pdbx_seq_one_letter_code
_entity_poly.pdbx_strand_id
1 'polypeptide(L)'
;IREFINGKRVQHFKPFSLVLVLAGAYGFLYLYFKIDDVPRIDGKHELDQMMAKSNELMAANYSIAELILIPFFSLGSFIVFKKSGYNYVQHLVINLFLSAQRLVVTILLFPVTYIYSNSSKGTGTIIGLLAAAILFMWTFIQLFNHQPKFKTGLKAAWAFVFSFIMISVVSMIGGFIAMLLK
;
A
#
# COMPACT_ATOMS: atom_id res chain seq x y z
N ILE A 1 -16.07 -2.21 7.06
CA ILE A 1 -15.97 -0.94 6.27
C ILE A 1 -17.31 -0.21 6.18
N ARG A 2 -18.34 -0.76 5.50
CA ARG A 2 -19.65 -0.09 5.30
C ARG A 2 -20.27 0.44 6.60
N GLU A 3 -20.32 -0.38 7.63
CA GLU A 3 -20.91 0.01 8.92
C GLU A 3 -20.18 1.18 9.60
N PHE A 4 -18.84 1.17 9.57
CA PHE A 4 -18.04 2.27 10.09
C PHE A 4 -18.30 3.58 9.34
N ILE A 5 -18.38 3.52 8.00
CA ILE A 5 -18.69 4.66 7.14
C ILE A 5 -20.09 5.21 7.43
N ASN A 6 -21.06 4.32 7.67
CA ASN A 6 -22.44 4.65 8.01
C ASN A 6 -22.61 5.10 9.48
N GLY A 7 -21.54 5.27 10.25
CA GLY A 7 -21.57 5.84 11.59
C GLY A 7 -21.65 4.82 12.75
N LYS A 8 -21.73 3.51 12.48
CA LYS A 8 -21.69 2.46 13.51
C LYS A 8 -20.26 2.21 14.01
N ARG A 9 -19.62 3.22 14.58
CA ARG A 9 -18.18 3.22 14.91
C ARG A 9 -17.81 2.50 16.21
N VAL A 10 -18.75 2.37 17.15
CA VAL A 10 -18.49 1.86 18.51
C VAL A 10 -17.96 0.41 18.51
N GLN A 11 -18.48 -0.45 17.64
CA GLN A 11 -18.10 -1.86 17.56
C GLN A 11 -16.88 -2.11 16.65
N HIS A 12 -16.27 -1.06 16.11
CA HIS A 12 -15.22 -1.16 15.12
C HIS A 12 -13.93 -0.52 15.63
N PHE A 13 -12.82 -1.22 15.46
CA PHE A 13 -11.51 -0.66 15.78
C PHE A 13 -11.22 0.59 14.92
N LYS A 14 -10.56 1.59 15.51
CA LYS A 14 -10.20 2.82 14.79
C LYS A 14 -9.21 2.49 13.67
N PRO A 15 -9.54 2.76 12.40
CA PRO A 15 -8.77 2.24 11.27
C PRO A 15 -7.35 2.80 11.23
N PHE A 16 -7.13 4.04 11.66
CA PHE A 16 -5.79 4.62 11.78
C PHE A 16 -4.92 3.87 12.80
N SER A 17 -5.44 3.61 13.99
CA SER A 17 -4.74 2.86 15.03
C SER A 17 -4.46 1.42 14.58
N LEU A 18 -5.38 0.80 13.82
CA LEU A 18 -5.19 -0.55 13.28
C LEU A 18 -4.00 -0.60 12.33
N VAL A 19 -3.92 0.36 11.40
CA VAL A 19 -2.78 0.47 10.48
C VAL A 19 -1.49 0.67 11.23
N LEU A 20 -1.45 1.57 12.23
CA LEU A 20 -0.26 1.85 13.02
C LEU A 20 0.29 0.57 13.69
N VAL A 21 -0.58 -0.20 14.36
CA VAL A 21 -0.17 -1.42 15.07
C VAL A 21 0.31 -2.49 14.09
N LEU A 22 -0.44 -2.73 13.00
CA LEU A 22 -0.10 -3.76 12.02
C LEU A 22 1.17 -3.40 11.23
N ALA A 23 1.34 -2.13 10.86
CA ALA A 23 2.50 -1.66 10.13
C ALA A 23 3.75 -1.68 11.02
N GLY A 24 3.60 -1.39 12.31
CA GLY A 24 4.67 -1.55 13.30
C GLY A 24 5.08 -3.01 13.46
N ALA A 25 4.11 -3.92 13.59
CA ALA A 25 4.37 -5.35 13.66
C ALA A 25 5.06 -5.88 12.40
N TYR A 26 4.61 -5.46 11.20
CA TYR A 26 5.22 -5.86 9.94
C TYR A 26 6.65 -5.30 9.78
N GLY A 27 6.86 -4.02 10.10
CA GLY A 27 8.20 -3.41 10.09
C GLY A 27 9.17 -4.13 11.04
N PHE A 28 8.69 -4.49 12.25
CA PHE A 28 9.47 -5.30 13.19
C PHE A 28 9.87 -6.66 12.61
N LEU A 29 8.94 -7.39 11.97
CA LEU A 29 9.25 -8.66 11.31
C LEU A 29 10.32 -8.49 10.23
N TYR A 30 10.19 -7.46 9.39
CA TYR A 30 11.14 -7.19 8.30
C TYR A 30 12.56 -6.93 8.84
N LEU A 31 12.68 -6.13 9.90
CA LEU A 31 13.96 -5.83 10.55
C LEU A 31 14.54 -7.05 11.29
N TYR A 32 13.71 -7.77 12.04
CA TYR A 32 14.14 -8.92 12.85
C TYR A 32 14.69 -10.06 11.98
N PHE A 33 14.02 -10.37 10.87
CA PHE A 33 14.44 -11.43 9.95
C PHE A 33 15.43 -10.95 8.87
N LYS A 34 15.79 -9.66 8.86
CA LYS A 34 16.74 -9.05 7.91
C LYS A 34 16.41 -9.39 6.45
N ILE A 35 15.15 -9.20 6.07
CA ILE A 35 14.71 -9.50 4.69
C ILE A 35 15.42 -8.56 3.71
N ASP A 36 16.18 -9.13 2.77
CA ASP A 36 16.77 -8.42 1.62
C ASP A 36 16.08 -8.88 0.32
N ASP A 37 14.85 -8.43 0.13
CA ASP A 37 14.04 -8.72 -1.08
C ASP A 37 14.14 -7.62 -2.14
N VAL A 38 15.15 -6.74 -2.03
CA VAL A 38 15.33 -5.62 -2.96
C VAL A 38 15.84 -6.14 -4.31
N PRO A 39 15.11 -5.90 -5.43
CA PRO A 39 15.64 -6.20 -6.74
C PRO A 39 16.91 -5.38 -7.00
N ARG A 40 17.99 -6.04 -7.43
CA ARG A 40 19.24 -5.36 -7.84
C ARG A 40 19.19 -5.08 -9.34
N ILE A 41 19.66 -3.90 -9.75
CA ILE A 41 19.74 -3.53 -11.16
C ILE A 41 21.21 -3.58 -11.57
N ASP A 42 21.58 -4.67 -12.25
CA ASP A 42 22.96 -4.89 -12.68
C ASP A 42 23.50 -3.70 -13.48
N GLY A 43 24.68 -3.21 -13.08
CA GLY A 43 25.42 -2.14 -13.78
C GLY A 43 25.24 -0.72 -13.25
N LYS A 44 24.49 -0.49 -12.15
CA LYS A 44 24.36 0.85 -11.54
C LYS A 44 24.57 0.83 -10.02
N HIS A 45 25.82 0.72 -9.59
CA HIS A 45 26.18 0.57 -8.17
C HIS A 45 25.67 1.71 -7.27
N GLU A 46 25.67 2.96 -7.74
CA GLU A 46 25.11 4.09 -6.99
C GLU A 46 23.58 3.99 -6.83
N LEU A 47 22.87 3.50 -7.85
CA LEU A 47 21.43 3.30 -7.80
C LEU A 47 21.08 2.17 -6.81
N ASP A 48 21.85 1.08 -6.81
CA ASP A 48 21.68 -0.02 -5.86
C ASP A 48 21.89 0.44 -4.41
N GLN A 49 22.92 1.25 -4.14
CA GLN A 49 23.19 1.81 -2.81
C GLN A 49 22.08 2.76 -2.35
N MET A 50 21.55 3.60 -3.25
CA MET A 50 20.42 4.47 -2.95
C MET A 50 19.14 3.67 -2.65
N MET A 51 18.85 2.62 -3.44
CA MET A 51 17.69 1.75 -3.23
C MET A 51 17.78 0.97 -1.91
N ALA A 52 18.96 0.43 -1.58
CA ALA A 52 19.19 -0.26 -0.32
C ALA A 52 18.98 0.66 0.89
N LYS A 53 19.57 1.87 0.85
CA LYS A 53 19.41 2.86 1.92
C LYS A 53 17.96 3.35 2.05
N SER A 54 17.26 3.54 0.94
CA SER A 54 15.83 3.89 0.94
C SER A 54 14.99 2.78 1.58
N ASN A 55 15.26 1.52 1.23
CA ASN A 55 14.52 0.38 1.80
C ASN A 55 14.80 0.18 3.29
N GLU A 56 16.04 0.39 3.74
CA GLU A 56 16.37 0.36 5.16
C GLU A 56 15.61 1.45 5.95
N LEU A 57 15.60 2.69 5.43
CA LEU A 57 14.84 3.79 6.04
C LEU A 57 13.34 3.55 6.06
N MET A 58 12.79 2.97 4.98
CA MET A 58 11.39 2.57 4.89
C MET A 58 11.06 1.43 5.84
N ALA A 59 11.93 0.43 5.99
CA ALA A 59 11.74 -0.67 6.92
C ALA A 59 11.75 -0.18 8.37
N ALA A 60 12.69 0.71 8.72
CA ALA A 60 12.78 1.33 10.05
C ALA A 60 11.53 2.14 10.40
N ASN A 61 10.87 2.74 9.40
CA ASN A 61 9.72 3.63 9.60
C ASN A 61 8.49 3.15 8.82
N TYR A 62 8.26 1.85 8.76
CA TYR A 62 7.25 1.26 7.88
C TYR A 62 5.84 1.79 8.15
N SER A 63 5.52 2.06 9.42
CA SER A 63 4.23 2.68 9.80
C SER A 63 4.04 4.07 9.20
N ILE A 64 5.10 4.90 9.20
CA ILE A 64 5.04 6.26 8.67
C ILE A 64 4.96 6.19 7.14
N ALA A 65 5.77 5.33 6.51
CA ALA A 65 5.72 5.11 5.08
C ALA A 65 4.31 4.71 4.63
N GLU A 66 3.68 3.74 5.32
CA GLU A 66 2.34 3.29 5.01
C GLU A 66 1.29 4.40 5.13
N LEU A 67 1.35 5.18 6.22
CA LEU A 67 0.41 6.27 6.47
C LEU A 67 0.54 7.40 5.44
N ILE A 68 1.74 7.67 4.91
CA ILE A 68 1.96 8.65 3.85
C ILE A 68 1.35 8.18 2.53
N LEU A 69 1.36 6.88 2.24
CA LEU A 69 0.80 6.34 0.99
C LEU A 69 -0.74 6.38 0.96
N ILE A 70 -1.39 6.18 2.09
CA ILE A 70 -2.86 6.09 2.20
C ILE A 70 -3.59 7.29 1.58
N PRO A 71 -3.21 8.57 1.81
CA PRO A 71 -3.80 9.72 1.13
C PRO A 71 -3.77 9.63 -0.40
N PHE A 72 -2.70 9.11 -1.01
CA PHE A 72 -2.61 8.95 -2.47
C PHE A 72 -3.54 7.87 -3.00
N PHE A 73 -3.65 6.74 -2.30
CA PHE A 73 -4.65 5.71 -2.60
C PHE A 73 -6.09 6.21 -2.42
N SER A 74 -6.30 7.04 -1.41
CA SER A 74 -7.59 7.67 -1.12
C SER A 74 -7.96 8.67 -2.20
N LEU A 75 -7.01 9.46 -2.67
CA LEU A 75 -7.22 10.44 -3.72
C LEU A 75 -7.49 9.77 -5.08
N GLY A 76 -6.70 8.74 -5.43
CA GLY A 76 -6.92 8.00 -6.67
C GLY A 76 -8.27 7.28 -6.69
N SER A 77 -8.62 6.59 -5.59
CA SER A 77 -9.95 5.97 -5.48
C SER A 77 -11.08 7.00 -5.45
N PHE A 78 -10.91 8.15 -4.78
CA PHE A 78 -11.91 9.23 -4.78
C PHE A 78 -12.14 9.79 -6.19
N ILE A 79 -11.08 10.06 -6.96
CA ILE A 79 -11.19 10.61 -8.31
C ILE A 79 -11.91 9.62 -9.23
N VAL A 80 -11.51 8.35 -9.21
CA VAL A 80 -12.09 7.32 -10.10
C VAL A 80 -13.53 6.96 -9.71
N PHE A 81 -13.84 6.94 -8.41
CA PHE A 81 -15.17 6.60 -7.90
C PHE A 81 -16.02 7.81 -7.50
N LYS A 82 -15.67 9.03 -7.92
CA LYS A 82 -16.37 10.29 -7.56
C LYS A 82 -17.90 10.23 -7.74
N LYS A 83 -18.38 9.48 -8.73
CA LYS A 83 -19.82 9.30 -9.03
C LYS A 83 -20.52 8.26 -8.15
N SER A 84 -19.82 7.62 -7.23
CA SER A 84 -20.35 6.51 -6.42
C SER A 84 -20.92 6.95 -5.07
N GLY A 85 -21.00 8.26 -4.83
CA GLY A 85 -21.67 8.85 -3.66
C GLY A 85 -20.81 8.98 -2.40
N TYR A 86 -19.56 8.50 -2.42
CA TYR A 86 -18.65 8.68 -1.29
C TYR A 86 -17.75 9.91 -1.44
N ASN A 87 -17.54 10.62 -0.33
CA ASN A 87 -16.63 11.77 -0.26
C ASN A 87 -15.17 11.32 0.01
N TYR A 88 -14.22 12.26 -0.11
CA TYR A 88 -12.80 11.97 0.09
C TYR A 88 -12.49 11.37 1.47
N VAL A 89 -13.13 11.84 2.53
CA VAL A 89 -12.91 11.31 3.90
C VAL A 89 -13.38 9.86 4.01
N GLN A 90 -14.47 9.50 3.34
CA GLN A 90 -14.93 8.12 3.27
C GLN A 90 -13.95 7.25 2.49
N HIS A 91 -13.39 7.76 1.38
CA HIS A 91 -12.29 7.11 0.67
C HIS A 91 -11.04 6.95 1.54
N LEU A 92 -10.72 7.93 2.38
CA LEU A 92 -9.64 7.83 3.36
C LEU A 92 -9.86 6.69 4.34
N VAL A 93 -11.06 6.59 4.91
CA VAL A 93 -11.44 5.50 5.82
C VAL A 93 -11.40 4.14 5.13
N ILE A 94 -11.90 4.04 3.89
CA ILE A 94 -11.85 2.80 3.10
C ILE A 94 -10.40 2.34 2.95
N ASN A 95 -9.51 3.24 2.51
CA ASN A 95 -8.11 2.89 2.27
C ASN A 95 -7.35 2.60 3.57
N LEU A 96 -7.69 3.21 4.71
CA LEU A 96 -7.14 2.80 6.00
C LEU A 96 -7.50 1.34 6.36
N PHE A 97 -8.76 0.95 6.20
CA PHE A 97 -9.16 -0.45 6.41
C PHE A 97 -8.53 -1.39 5.40
N LEU A 98 -8.37 -0.94 4.15
CA LEU A 98 -7.77 -1.72 3.07
C LEU A 98 -6.27 -1.94 3.33
N SER A 99 -5.55 -0.91 3.78
CA SER A 99 -4.17 -1.02 4.27
C SER A 99 -4.07 -2.01 5.42
N ALA A 100 -4.95 -1.93 6.42
CA ALA A 100 -4.97 -2.90 7.51
C ALA A 100 -5.21 -4.34 7.01
N GLN A 101 -6.19 -4.56 6.13
CA GLN A 101 -6.44 -5.87 5.54
C GLN A 101 -5.24 -6.39 4.76
N ARG A 102 -4.59 -5.53 3.96
CA ARG A 102 -3.39 -5.85 3.22
C ARG A 102 -2.25 -6.25 4.16
N LEU A 103 -2.03 -5.50 5.24
CA LEU A 103 -1.00 -5.80 6.23
C LEU A 103 -1.23 -7.14 6.92
N VAL A 104 -2.47 -7.47 7.29
CA VAL A 104 -2.81 -8.80 7.82
C VAL A 104 -2.42 -9.89 6.82
N VAL A 105 -2.81 -9.74 5.55
CA VAL A 105 -2.46 -10.71 4.50
C VAL A 105 -0.95 -10.80 4.30
N THR A 106 -0.24 -9.67 4.30
CA THR A 106 1.23 -9.66 4.15
C THR A 106 1.93 -10.31 5.34
N ILE A 107 1.46 -10.10 6.57
CA ILE A 107 1.98 -10.76 7.77
C ILE A 107 1.73 -12.28 7.70
N LEU A 108 0.55 -12.71 7.26
CA LEU A 108 0.24 -14.14 7.08
C LEU A 108 1.09 -14.79 5.97
N LEU A 109 1.37 -14.06 4.90
CA LEU A 109 2.22 -14.51 3.80
C LEU A 109 3.72 -14.36 4.09
N PHE A 110 4.10 -13.76 5.22
CA PHE A 110 5.49 -13.50 5.58
C PHE A 110 6.42 -14.73 5.47
N PRO A 111 6.02 -15.96 5.91
CA PRO A 111 6.87 -17.13 5.76
C PRO A 111 7.23 -17.44 4.30
N VAL A 112 6.28 -17.23 3.38
CA VAL A 112 6.50 -17.39 1.94
C VAL A 112 7.50 -16.35 1.47
N THR A 113 7.30 -15.08 1.82
CA THR A 113 8.21 -13.97 1.47
C THR A 113 9.64 -14.23 1.96
N TYR A 114 9.79 -14.76 3.17
CA TYR A 114 11.09 -15.09 3.77
C TYR A 114 11.81 -16.25 3.06
N ILE A 115 11.08 -17.29 2.63
CA ILE A 115 11.67 -18.40 1.86
C ILE A 115 12.15 -17.92 0.49
N TYR A 116 11.37 -17.06 -0.17
CA TYR A 116 11.69 -16.58 -1.51
C TYR A 116 12.71 -15.44 -1.53
N SER A 117 12.85 -14.63 -0.48
CA SER A 117 13.87 -13.58 -0.43
C SER A 117 15.30 -14.12 -0.56
N ASN A 118 15.53 -15.38 -0.17
CA ASN A 118 16.82 -16.05 -0.27
C ASN A 118 17.05 -16.75 -1.62
N SER A 119 15.98 -17.16 -2.32
CA SER A 119 16.08 -17.95 -3.55
C SER A 119 15.84 -17.16 -4.83
N SER A 120 15.02 -16.11 -4.79
CA SER A 120 14.68 -15.26 -5.94
C SER A 120 14.24 -13.87 -5.48
N LYS A 121 15.20 -12.93 -5.40
CA LYS A 121 14.96 -11.56 -4.95
C LYS A 121 13.87 -10.87 -5.78
N GLY A 122 12.97 -10.17 -5.11
CA GLY A 122 11.84 -9.45 -5.70
C GLY A 122 10.57 -10.28 -5.87
N THR A 123 10.65 -11.61 -5.75
CA THR A 123 9.46 -12.48 -5.86
C THR A 123 8.45 -12.18 -4.76
N GLY A 124 8.92 -11.98 -3.52
CA GLY A 124 8.07 -11.63 -2.38
C GLY A 124 7.32 -10.32 -2.60
N THR A 125 8.04 -9.31 -3.11
CA THR A 125 7.51 -8.01 -3.48
C THR A 125 6.42 -8.11 -4.55
N ILE A 126 6.63 -8.91 -5.59
CA ILE A 126 5.64 -9.14 -6.66
C ILE A 126 4.38 -9.83 -6.10
N ILE A 127 4.55 -10.88 -5.30
CA ILE A 127 3.44 -11.58 -4.65
C ILE A 127 2.63 -10.61 -3.78
N GLY A 128 3.31 -9.80 -2.97
CA GLY A 128 2.69 -8.79 -2.12
C GLY A 128 1.91 -7.74 -2.93
N LEU A 129 2.46 -7.27 -4.05
CA LEU A 129 1.82 -6.31 -4.94
C LEU A 129 0.56 -6.90 -5.60
N LEU A 130 0.63 -8.15 -6.08
CA LEU A 130 -0.53 -8.84 -6.67
C LEU A 130 -1.62 -9.08 -5.64
N ALA A 131 -1.27 -9.53 -4.44
CA ALA A 131 -2.21 -9.68 -3.33
C ALA A 131 -2.88 -8.35 -2.99
N ALA A 132 -2.11 -7.26 -2.92
CA ALA A 132 -2.63 -5.91 -2.69
C ALA A 132 -3.63 -5.47 -3.77
N ALA A 133 -3.29 -5.66 -5.05
CA ALA A 133 -4.15 -5.31 -6.16
C ALA A 133 -5.47 -6.11 -6.14
N ILE A 134 -5.40 -7.42 -5.87
CA ILE A 134 -6.57 -8.29 -5.79
C ILE A 134 -7.48 -7.86 -4.62
N LEU A 135 -6.91 -7.64 -3.44
CA LEU A 135 -7.66 -7.15 -2.27
C LEU A 135 -8.30 -5.78 -2.53
N PHE A 136 -7.58 -4.91 -3.22
CA PHE A 136 -8.07 -3.59 -3.60
C PHE A 136 -9.30 -3.69 -4.49
N MET A 137 -9.20 -4.46 -5.58
CA MET A 137 -10.31 -4.69 -6.50
C MET A 137 -11.49 -5.36 -5.80
N TRP A 138 -11.23 -6.42 -5.03
CA TRP A 138 -12.26 -7.17 -4.31
C TRP A 138 -13.03 -6.27 -3.33
N THR A 139 -12.33 -5.43 -2.57
CA THR A 139 -12.94 -4.51 -1.60
C THR A 139 -13.88 -3.53 -2.30
N PHE A 140 -13.46 -2.92 -3.41
CA PHE A 140 -14.30 -1.98 -4.14
C PHE A 140 -15.48 -2.66 -4.86
N ILE A 141 -15.31 -3.87 -5.39
CA ILE A 141 -16.41 -4.68 -5.94
C ILE A 141 -17.44 -4.99 -4.85
N GLN A 142 -16.99 -5.39 -3.66
CA GLN A 142 -17.87 -5.68 -2.53
C GLN A 142 -18.56 -4.41 -2.04
N LEU A 143 -17.84 -3.28 -1.95
CA LEU A 143 -18.34 -2.02 -1.44
C LEU A 143 -19.37 -1.38 -2.38
N PHE A 144 -19.17 -1.47 -3.70
CA PHE A 144 -20.07 -0.95 -4.73
C PHE A 144 -20.86 -2.07 -5.42
N ASN A 145 -21.42 -3.00 -4.64
CA ASN A 145 -22.20 -4.14 -5.14
C ASN A 145 -23.47 -3.79 -5.93
N HIS A 146 -23.90 -2.53 -5.93
CA HIS A 146 -25.01 -2.02 -6.75
C HIS A 146 -24.59 -1.70 -8.19
N GLN A 147 -23.29 -1.66 -8.49
CA GLN A 147 -22.74 -1.48 -9.84
C GLN A 147 -22.29 -2.83 -10.43
N PRO A 148 -22.19 -2.95 -11.77
CA PRO A 148 -21.71 -4.17 -12.40
C PRO A 148 -20.29 -4.53 -11.96
N LYS A 149 -20.11 -5.74 -11.41
CA LYS A 149 -18.83 -6.20 -10.81
C LYS A 149 -17.62 -5.99 -11.71
N PHE A 150 -17.73 -6.35 -13.00
CA PHE A 150 -16.65 -6.18 -13.97
C PHE A 150 -16.25 -4.71 -14.16
N LYS A 151 -17.23 -3.81 -14.32
CA LYS A 151 -16.97 -2.37 -14.45
C LYS A 151 -16.36 -1.79 -13.19
N THR A 152 -16.85 -2.19 -12.01
CA THR A 152 -16.30 -1.78 -10.72
C THR A 152 -14.87 -2.28 -10.51
N GLY A 153 -14.59 -3.52 -10.90
CA GLY A 153 -13.25 -4.11 -10.85
C GLY A 153 -12.26 -3.34 -11.73
N LEU A 154 -12.65 -3.02 -12.98
CA LEU A 154 -11.81 -2.24 -13.89
C LEU A 154 -11.54 -0.82 -13.37
N LYS A 155 -12.56 -0.16 -12.79
CA LYS A 155 -12.38 1.13 -12.10
C LYS A 155 -11.43 1.00 -10.91
N ALA A 156 -11.52 -0.08 -10.13
CA ALA A 156 -10.65 -0.29 -8.98
C ALA A 156 -9.20 -0.55 -9.42
N ALA A 157 -8.99 -1.33 -10.48
CA ALA A 157 -7.66 -1.51 -11.09
C ALA A 157 -7.10 -0.17 -11.58
N TRP A 158 -7.91 0.65 -12.25
CA TRP A 158 -7.50 1.97 -12.70
C TRP A 158 -7.17 2.91 -11.54
N ALA A 159 -7.98 2.92 -10.47
CA ALA A 159 -7.71 3.70 -9.27
C ALA A 159 -6.39 3.29 -8.61
N PHE A 160 -6.10 1.99 -8.56
CA PHE A 160 -4.85 1.47 -8.02
C PHE A 160 -3.65 1.95 -8.84
N VAL A 161 -3.66 1.74 -10.16
CA VAL A 161 -2.59 2.19 -11.07
C VAL A 161 -2.42 3.71 -11.01
N PHE A 162 -3.52 4.47 -11.02
CA PHE A 162 -3.49 5.92 -10.96
C PHE A 162 -2.85 6.42 -9.65
N SER A 163 -3.15 5.78 -8.51
CA SER A 163 -2.48 6.10 -7.25
C SER A 163 -0.97 5.88 -7.29
N PHE A 164 -0.50 4.80 -7.91
CA PHE A 164 0.95 4.60 -8.12
C PHE A 164 1.57 5.68 -8.99
N ILE A 165 0.90 6.08 -10.08
CA ILE A 165 1.39 7.19 -10.92
C ILE A 165 1.55 8.47 -10.10
N MET A 166 0.57 8.80 -9.25
CA MET A 166 0.66 9.96 -8.37
C MET A 166 1.86 9.88 -7.41
N ILE A 167 2.06 8.72 -6.77
CA ILE A 167 3.19 8.49 -5.85
C ILE A 167 4.54 8.62 -6.59
N SER A 168 4.64 8.06 -7.79
CA SER A 168 5.85 8.13 -8.61
C SER A 168 6.19 9.56 -9.00
N VAL A 169 5.20 10.35 -9.45
CA VAL A 169 5.41 11.77 -9.79
C VAL A 169 5.89 12.57 -8.58
N VAL A 170 5.27 12.38 -7.41
CA VAL A 170 5.68 13.07 -6.16
C VAL A 170 7.10 12.69 -5.76
N SER A 171 7.44 11.40 -5.85
CA SER A 171 8.78 10.90 -5.55
C SER A 171 9.83 11.49 -6.50
N MET A 172 9.52 11.60 -7.80
CA MET A 172 10.41 12.23 -8.79
C MET A 172 10.65 13.71 -8.49
N ILE A 173 9.60 14.47 -8.17
CA ILE A 173 9.72 15.89 -7.79
C ILE A 173 10.56 16.04 -6.52
N GLY A 174 10.30 15.22 -5.50
CA GLY A 174 11.08 15.22 -4.26
C GLY A 174 12.56 14.91 -4.49
N GLY A 175 12.86 13.92 -5.33
CA GLY A 175 14.23 13.59 -5.72
C GLY A 175 14.94 14.72 -6.47
N PHE A 176 14.24 15.39 -7.40
CA PHE A 176 14.77 16.53 -8.13
C PHE A 176 15.09 17.72 -7.22
N ILE A 177 14.19 18.05 -6.29
CA ILE A 177 14.42 19.13 -5.30
C ILE A 177 15.63 18.78 -4.40
N ALA A 178 15.72 17.53 -3.94
CA ALA A 178 16.84 17.10 -3.11
C ALA A 178 18.20 17.17 -3.84
N MET A 179 18.20 17.03 -5.17
CA MET A 179 19.40 17.22 -5.99
C MET A 179 19.80 18.69 -6.12
N LEU A 180 18.84 19.61 -6.20
CA LEU A 180 19.10 21.06 -6.30
C LEU A 180 19.60 21.68 -4.98
N LEU A 181 19.30 21.05 -3.85
CA LEU A 181 19.70 21.53 -2.51
C LEU A 181 21.07 20.99 -2.05
N LYS A 182 21.70 20.11 -2.84
CA LYS A 182 23.07 19.61 -2.62
C LYS A 182 24.07 20.45 -3.39
#